data_AF-A0A0N0AEM2-F1
#
_entry.id   AF-A0A0N0AEM2-F1
#
_cell.length_a   1.000
_cell.length_b   1.000
_cell.length_c   1.000
_cell.angle_alpha   90.00
_cell.angle_beta   90.00
_cell.angle_gamma   90.00
#
_symmetry.space_group_name_H-M   'P 1'
#
loop_
_entity.id
_entity.type
_entity.pdbx_description
1 polymer ?
#
loop_
_entity_poly.entity_id
_entity_poly.type
_entity_poly.pdbx_seq_one_letter_code
_entity_poly.pdbx_strand_id
1 'polypeptide(L)'
;MAFSKLPLRKALSGLTAATALALGATLMAAPGASAVGSSACTKNIKDRTLQVVQWDHADMYTSPSFRSKVKKSVFAGSSVRVYCTAKGGDWYYGKSGKTTGWMEYHAFF
;
A
#
# COMPACT_ATOMS: atom_id res chain seq x y z
N MET A 1 57.27 -0.95 15.43
CA MET A 1 56.73 -0.83 14.05
C MET A 1 55.60 -1.82 13.89
N ALA A 2 54.49 -1.36 13.30
CA ALA A 2 53.36 -2.09 12.71
C ALA A 2 52.63 -3.15 13.56
N PHE A 3 51.68 -2.69 14.39
CA PHE A 3 50.57 -3.52 14.85
C PHE A 3 49.50 -3.63 13.74
N SER A 4 49.20 -4.88 13.40
CA SER A 4 48.06 -5.50 12.73
C SER A 4 47.03 -4.64 11.96
N LYS A 5 46.84 -5.02 10.69
CA LYS A 5 45.79 -4.56 9.77
C LYS A 5 44.41 -5.14 10.16
N LEU A 6 43.43 -4.24 10.38
CA LEU A 6 42.00 -4.18 9.99
C LEU A 6 41.24 -5.48 9.62
N PRO A 7 39.89 -5.47 9.55
CA PRO A 7 38.86 -4.98 10.47
C PRO A 7 37.79 -6.07 10.73
N LEU A 8 37.38 -6.29 11.98
CA LEU A 8 36.29 -7.24 12.29
C LEU A 8 34.92 -6.63 11.93
N ARG A 9 34.57 -6.68 10.63
CA ARG A 9 33.21 -6.41 10.15
C ARG A 9 32.28 -7.49 10.70
N LYS A 10 31.36 -7.10 11.58
CA LYS A 10 30.19 -7.90 11.96
C LYS A 10 29.35 -8.19 10.72
N ALA A 11 29.57 -9.34 10.09
CA ALA A 11 28.60 -9.95 9.19
C ALA A 11 27.56 -10.65 10.08
N LEU A 12 26.41 -10.00 10.28
CA LEU A 12 25.26 -10.67 10.89
C LEU A 12 24.58 -11.47 9.78
N SER A 13 24.81 -12.78 9.84
CA SER A 13 23.99 -13.81 9.21
C SER A 13 22.53 -13.61 9.56
N GLY A 14 21.63 -13.83 8.60
CA GLY A 14 20.24 -14.08 8.96
C GLY A 14 19.25 -13.98 7.82
N LEU A 15 18.79 -15.15 7.38
CA LEU A 15 17.53 -15.42 6.69
C LEU A 15 17.48 -15.14 5.18
N THR A 16 18.19 -15.98 4.43
CA THR A 16 17.64 -16.54 3.20
C THR A 16 16.35 -17.32 3.53
N ALA A 17 15.19 -16.73 3.25
CA ALA A 17 13.94 -17.47 3.14
C ALA A 17 13.62 -17.63 1.64
N ALA A 18 14.26 -18.62 1.02
CA ALA A 18 13.90 -19.08 -0.31
C ALA A 18 12.79 -20.14 -0.17
N THR A 19 11.54 -19.72 -0.14
CA THR A 19 10.41 -20.64 -0.33
C THR A 19 10.08 -20.69 -1.82
N ALA A 20 10.58 -21.72 -2.49
CA ALA A 20 10.12 -22.12 -3.82
C ALA A 20 8.69 -22.66 -3.69
N LEU A 21 7.72 -21.99 -4.33
CA LEU A 21 6.41 -22.57 -4.62
C LEU A 21 6.33 -22.81 -6.12
N ALA A 22 6.59 -24.06 -6.49
CA ALA A 22 6.46 -24.54 -7.86
C ALA A 22 4.98 -24.87 -8.18
N LEU A 23 4.49 -24.23 -9.26
CA LEU A 23 3.55 -24.73 -10.27
C LEU A 23 2.22 -25.37 -9.82
N GLY A 24 1.11 -24.73 -10.24
CA GLY A 24 -0.10 -25.48 -10.60
C GLY A 24 -1.43 -24.89 -10.14
N ALA A 25 -1.81 -23.73 -10.67
CA ALA A 25 -3.21 -23.36 -10.88
C ALA A 25 -3.25 -22.11 -11.76
N THR A 26 -3.79 -22.21 -12.97
CA THR A 26 -4.38 -21.07 -13.68
C THR A 26 -5.59 -20.58 -12.90
N LEU A 27 -5.34 -19.96 -11.75
CA LEU A 27 -6.30 -19.06 -11.17
C LEU A 27 -6.40 -17.91 -12.16
N MET A 28 -7.56 -17.80 -12.80
CA MET A 28 -8.02 -16.54 -13.37
C MET A 28 -7.89 -15.52 -12.24
N ALA A 29 -6.77 -14.81 -12.21
CA ALA A 29 -6.46 -13.84 -11.20
C ALA A 29 -7.42 -12.68 -11.41
N ALA A 30 -8.64 -12.79 -10.86
CA ALA A 30 -9.31 -11.61 -10.35
C ALA A 30 -8.23 -10.90 -9.55
N PRO A 31 -7.77 -9.69 -9.96
CA PRO A 31 -6.57 -9.08 -9.42
C PRO A 31 -6.65 -9.19 -7.92
N GLY A 32 -5.89 -10.12 -7.32
CA GLY A 32 -5.94 -10.32 -5.88
C GLY A 32 -5.67 -8.96 -5.30
N ALA A 33 -6.37 -8.55 -4.25
CA ALA A 33 -6.18 -7.24 -3.63
C ALA A 33 -4.66 -6.89 -3.51
N SER A 34 -3.85 -7.91 -3.24
CA SER A 34 -2.37 -7.94 -3.25
C SER A 34 -1.65 -7.41 -4.51
N ALA A 35 -2.31 -7.36 -5.68
CA ALA A 35 -1.74 -6.96 -6.96
C ALA A 35 -1.82 -5.46 -7.25
N VAL A 36 -2.51 -4.68 -6.39
CA VAL A 36 -2.55 -3.22 -6.52
C VAL A 36 -1.44 -2.56 -5.70
N GLY A 37 -0.20 -3.08 -5.82
CA GLY A 37 1.01 -2.43 -5.32
C GLY A 37 1.14 -2.20 -3.80
N SER A 38 0.24 -2.75 -2.96
CA SER A 38 0.34 -2.61 -1.51
C SER A 38 0.00 -3.92 -0.79
N SER A 39 0.94 -4.42 0.01
CA SER A 39 0.79 -5.63 0.82
C SER A 39 -0.27 -5.51 1.93
N ALA A 40 -0.68 -4.28 2.27
CA ALA A 40 -1.72 -4.02 3.27
C ALA A 40 -3.15 -4.19 2.72
N CYS A 41 -3.28 -4.46 1.42
CA CYS A 41 -4.56 -4.64 0.74
C CYS A 41 -5.12 -6.05 1.01
N THR A 42 -6.18 -6.13 1.82
CA THR A 42 -6.73 -7.41 2.31
C THR A 42 -8.02 -7.82 1.62
N LYS A 43 -8.79 -6.86 1.09
CA LYS A 43 -10.07 -7.15 0.41
C LYS A 43 -10.16 -6.35 -0.88
N ASN A 44 -10.24 -7.05 -2.01
CA ASN A 44 -10.50 -6.39 -3.29
C ASN A 44 -11.96 -5.91 -3.27
N ILE A 45 -12.15 -4.61 -3.46
CA ILE A 45 -13.44 -4.05 -3.78
C ILE A 45 -13.40 -3.73 -5.26
N LYS A 46 -14.15 -4.51 -6.06
CA LYS A 46 -14.28 -4.34 -7.52
C LYS A 46 -14.19 -2.86 -7.87
N ASP A 47 -13.29 -2.46 -8.76
CA ASP A 47 -13.01 -1.06 -9.10
C ASP A 47 -14.26 -0.16 -9.03
N ARG A 48 -14.33 0.68 -7.99
CA ARG A 48 -15.41 1.66 -7.81
C ARG A 48 -14.83 3.05 -7.79
N THR A 49 -15.62 4.02 -8.24
CA THR A 49 -15.29 5.42 -8.09
C THR A 49 -16.09 5.96 -6.91
N LEU A 50 -15.37 6.51 -5.92
CA LEU A 50 -15.96 7.21 -4.78
C LEU A 50 -15.62 8.70 -4.88
N GLN A 51 -16.53 9.54 -4.46
CA GLN A 51 -16.31 10.98 -4.40
C GLN A 51 -15.83 11.36 -3.01
N VAL A 52 -14.82 12.22 -2.92
CA VAL A 52 -14.39 12.79 -1.64
C VAL A 52 -15.47 13.75 -1.15
N VAL A 53 -16.03 13.47 0.02
CA VAL A 53 -17.09 14.30 0.64
C VAL A 53 -16.59 15.08 1.85
N GLN A 54 -15.35 14.82 2.29
CA GLN A 54 -14.71 15.58 3.36
C GLN A 54 -14.61 17.05 2.97
N TRP A 55 -15.06 17.94 3.86
CA TRP A 55 -15.38 19.36 3.58
C TRP A 55 -14.25 20.19 2.95
N ASP A 56 -12.99 19.85 3.24
CA ASP A 56 -11.82 20.55 2.72
C ASP A 56 -11.06 19.63 1.74
N HIS A 57 -10.30 18.68 2.29
CA HIS A 57 -9.58 17.68 1.54
C HIS A 57 -9.39 16.41 2.36
N ALA A 58 -9.15 15.32 1.64
CA ALA A 58 -8.71 14.05 2.18
C ALA A 58 -7.29 13.73 1.67
N ASP A 59 -6.41 13.28 2.56
CA ASP A 59 -5.04 12.96 2.21
C ASP A 59 -4.89 11.52 1.70
N MET A 60 -4.12 11.37 0.62
CA MET A 60 -3.59 10.09 0.16
C MET A 60 -2.26 9.80 0.83
N TYR A 61 -2.20 8.70 1.55
CA TYR A 61 -1.05 8.23 2.31
C TYR A 61 -0.30 7.11 1.58
N THR A 62 0.96 6.90 1.99
CA THR A 62 1.81 5.82 1.45
C THR A 62 1.43 4.44 2.00
N SER A 63 0.87 4.40 3.21
CA SER A 63 0.36 3.18 3.87
C SER A 63 -0.94 3.52 4.62
N PRO A 64 -1.75 2.54 5.05
CA PRO A 64 -3.01 2.80 5.78
C PRO A 64 -2.73 3.23 7.22
N SER A 65 -2.13 4.40 7.38
CA SER A 65 -1.75 5.00 8.65
C SER A 65 -1.51 6.49 8.48
N PHE A 66 -2.09 7.30 9.37
CA PHE A 66 -1.86 8.75 9.45
C PHE A 66 -0.41 9.13 9.76
N ARG A 67 0.40 8.19 10.29
CA ARG A 67 1.84 8.42 10.53
C ARG A 67 2.68 8.31 9.26
N SER A 68 2.10 7.80 8.17
CA SER A 68 2.83 7.61 6.93
C SER A 68 2.85 8.87 6.08
N LYS A 69 3.76 8.93 5.11
CA LYS A 69 3.93 10.10 4.27
C LYS A 69 2.69 10.36 3.41
N VAL A 70 2.20 11.60 3.46
CA VAL A 70 1.18 12.12 2.52
C VAL A 70 1.80 12.27 1.13
N LYS A 71 1.12 11.70 0.15
CA LYS A 71 1.47 11.71 -1.27
C LYS A 71 0.75 12.82 -2.03
N LYS A 72 -0.50 13.10 -1.66
CA LYS A 72 -1.37 14.09 -2.31
C LYS A 72 -2.60 14.37 -1.45
N SER A 73 -3.00 15.63 -1.36
CA SER A 73 -4.33 16.01 -0.84
C SER A 73 -5.35 16.02 -1.97
N VAL A 74 -6.51 15.43 -1.74
CA VAL A 74 -7.61 15.30 -2.70
C VAL A 74 -8.81 16.07 -2.16
N PHE A 75 -9.16 17.18 -2.83
CA PHE A 75 -10.21 18.08 -2.38
C PHE A 75 -11.60 17.50 -2.54
N ALA A 76 -12.53 18.01 -1.71
CA ALA A 76 -13.95 17.73 -1.78
C ALA A 76 -14.49 17.79 -3.22
N GLY A 77 -15.40 16.89 -3.55
CA GLY A 77 -15.99 16.77 -4.88
C GLY A 77 -15.13 16.00 -5.90
N SER A 78 -13.86 15.74 -5.61
CA SER A 78 -12.99 14.96 -6.50
C SER A 78 -13.35 13.48 -6.50
N SER A 79 -13.22 12.84 -7.67
CA SER A 79 -13.41 11.40 -7.83
C SER A 79 -12.11 10.61 -7.60
N VAL A 80 -12.19 9.53 -6.84
CA VAL A 80 -11.09 8.59 -6.57
C VAL A 80 -11.53 7.19 -6.94
N ARG A 81 -10.72 6.51 -7.77
CA ARG A 81 -10.95 5.10 -8.10
C ARG A 81 -10.35 4.24 -7.01
N VAL A 82 -11.18 3.56 -6.22
CA VAL A 82 -10.75 2.65 -5.16
C VAL A 82 -10.70 1.22 -5.66
N TYR A 83 -9.69 0.48 -5.21
CA TYR A 83 -9.39 -0.88 -5.66
C TYR A 83 -9.51 -1.91 -4.54
N CYS A 84 -9.20 -1.49 -3.31
CA CYS A 84 -9.23 -2.40 -2.17
C CYS A 84 -9.30 -1.69 -0.83
N THR A 85 -9.49 -2.48 0.23
CA THR A 85 -9.44 -2.01 1.61
C THR A 85 -8.32 -2.66 2.41
N ALA A 86 -7.84 -1.95 3.43
CA ALA A 86 -6.92 -2.49 4.43
C ALA A 86 -7.65 -3.44 5.40
N LYS A 87 -6.87 -4.14 6.23
CA LYS A 87 -7.38 -4.94 7.33
C LYS A 87 -8.16 -4.03 8.29
N GLY A 88 -9.41 -4.37 8.59
CA GLY A 88 -10.32 -3.52 9.38
C GLY A 88 -11.32 -2.72 8.55
N GLY A 89 -11.00 -2.43 7.28
CA GLY A 89 -11.90 -1.69 6.38
C GLY A 89 -11.83 -0.17 6.51
N ASP A 90 -11.03 0.35 7.43
CA ASP A 90 -10.94 1.79 7.74
C ASP A 90 -10.16 2.60 6.69
N TRP A 91 -9.52 1.91 5.74
CA TRP A 91 -8.70 2.54 4.70
C TRP A 91 -9.00 1.94 3.34
N TYR A 92 -9.12 2.83 2.35
CA TYR A 92 -9.25 2.50 0.94
C TYR A 92 -7.96 2.79 0.19
N TYR A 93 -7.49 1.82 -0.59
CA TYR A 93 -6.42 2.06 -1.54
C TYR A 93 -7.02 2.45 -2.89
N GLY A 94 -6.59 3.58 -3.45
CA GLY A 94 -7.16 4.12 -4.67
C GLY A 94 -6.21 4.98 -5.48
N LYS A 95 -6.74 5.55 -6.57
CA LYS A 95 -6.05 6.42 -7.51
C LYS A 95 -6.82 7.70 -7.75
N SER A 96 -6.10 8.83 -7.66
CA SER A 96 -6.56 10.16 -8.01
C SER A 96 -5.60 10.77 -9.04
N GLY A 97 -6.04 10.85 -10.30
CA GLY A 97 -5.20 11.28 -11.41
C GLY A 97 -4.02 10.32 -11.62
N LYS A 98 -2.78 10.82 -11.48
CA LYS A 98 -1.55 10.02 -11.59
C LYS A 98 -1.08 9.41 -10.26
N THR A 99 -1.69 9.81 -9.13
CA THR A 99 -1.24 9.39 -7.80
C THR A 99 -2.11 8.24 -7.30
N THR A 100 -1.46 7.19 -6.79
CA THR A 100 -2.11 6.13 -6.01
C THR A 100 -1.78 6.28 -4.53
N GLY A 101 -2.66 5.86 -3.63
CA GLY A 101 -2.41 5.95 -2.20
C GLY A 101 -3.56 5.41 -1.37
N TRP A 102 -3.34 5.41 -0.06
CA TRP A 102 -4.31 5.03 0.95
C TRP A 102 -5.09 6.26 1.41
N MET A 103 -6.40 6.20 1.39
CA MET A 103 -7.29 7.23 1.90
C MET A 103 -8.13 6.62 3.01
N GLU A 104 -8.41 7.41 4.02
CA GLU A 104 -9.20 6.96 5.14
C GLU A 104 -10.69 6.88 4.76
N TYR A 105 -11.45 6.03 5.45
CA TYR A 105 -12.85 5.75 5.15
C TYR A 105 -13.73 7.02 5.17
N HIS A 106 -13.53 7.93 6.12
CA HIS A 106 -14.32 9.16 6.26
C HIS A 106 -14.03 10.20 5.17
N ALA A 107 -13.03 9.94 4.31
CA ALA A 107 -12.88 10.72 3.09
C ALA A 107 -14.12 10.61 2.17
N PHE A 108 -14.85 9.49 2.24
CA PHE A 108 -15.94 9.16 1.31
C PHE A 108 -17.33 9.09 1.94
N PHE A 109 -17.43 9.01 3.28
CA PHE A 109 -18.68 8.84 4.03
C PHE A 109 -18.64 9.59 5.36
#